data_AF-A0A8S3U1L3-F1
#
_entry.id   AF-A0A8S3U1L3-F1
#
_cell.length_a   1.000
_cell.length_b   1.000
_cell.length_c   1.000
_cell.angle_alpha   90.00
_cell.angle_beta   90.00
_cell.angle_gamma   90.00
#
_symmetry.space_group_name_H-M   'P 1'
#
loop_
_entity.id
_entity.type
_entity.pdbx_description
1 polymer ?
#
loop_
_entity_poly.entity_id
_entity_poly.type
_entity_poly.pdbx_seq_one_letter_code
_entity_poly.pdbx_strand_id
1 'polypeptide(L)'
;MNSNIESIENYALGLEAKFVAKDTHDVTFKCRKDFLIQGPNQARCLPNGSWNREIPKCLERCVNLGNIENIQASKTRPVSTNKRTINSTVELTCRLPKYEFKGPQKLNCKHGGWWAGNQKLEKADYPSCKGNYTDLLTAALSTVANIKRLLLDNNILQATFSKSDSIVINNRNDKTFVRWKSEQKSEYVDRIHNDPEGILTTVMNKLDELSVNNDATQNDINNIVLDISKNFKDAAAETFGKVNKHKHFYKHENSKPWFNRKCSMSRKKFHKARKRYSFLKNAENRSKMRQASKEHKITLNKSFANYQQRAADELRNISKKDTKALWKILNNLNDSKKR
;
A
#
# COMPACT_ATOMS: atom_id res chain seq x y z
N MET A 1 -49.57 -19.45 29.14
CA MET A 1 -48.76 -20.04 30.22
C MET A 1 -47.33 -19.61 29.99
N ASN A 2 -46.87 -18.66 30.82
CA ASN A 2 -45.50 -18.15 30.83
C ASN A 2 -44.56 -19.25 31.33
N SER A 3 -43.68 -19.74 30.47
CA SER A 3 -42.54 -20.55 30.89
C SER A 3 -41.27 -19.70 30.78
N ASN A 4 -40.92 -19.09 31.91
CA ASN A 4 -39.62 -18.57 32.34
C ASN A 4 -38.58 -18.27 31.24
N ILE A 5 -38.55 -17.01 30.82
CA ILE A 5 -37.39 -16.38 30.15
C ILE A 5 -36.30 -15.98 31.18
N GLU A 6 -36.61 -16.03 32.48
CA GLU A 6 -35.78 -15.50 33.57
C GLU A 6 -34.55 -16.34 33.96
N SER A 7 -34.29 -17.51 33.35
CA SER A 7 -33.03 -18.25 33.59
C SER A 7 -31.95 -18.03 32.52
N ILE A 8 -32.19 -17.14 31.55
CA ILE A 8 -31.30 -16.92 30.39
C ILE A 8 -30.37 -15.71 30.60
N GLU A 9 -30.48 -14.99 31.72
CA GLU A 9 -29.87 -13.67 31.88
C GLU A 9 -28.34 -13.63 32.02
N ASN A 10 -27.63 -14.73 32.29
CA ASN A 10 -26.16 -14.68 32.44
C ASN A 10 -25.34 -15.44 31.38
N TYR A 11 -25.97 -16.13 30.42
CA TYR A 11 -25.25 -16.95 29.42
C TYR A 11 -25.59 -16.66 27.94
N ALA A 12 -26.53 -15.76 27.67
CA ALA A 12 -27.07 -15.51 26.32
C ALA A 12 -26.64 -14.17 25.70
N LEU A 13 -25.41 -13.71 25.95
CA LEU A 13 -24.87 -12.57 25.20
C LEU A 13 -24.82 -12.93 23.70
N GLY A 14 -25.75 -12.36 22.94
CA GLY A 14 -25.79 -12.46 21.49
C GLY A 14 -26.46 -13.71 20.91
N LEU A 15 -27.27 -14.45 21.66
CA LEU A 15 -28.10 -15.54 21.11
C LEU A 15 -29.45 -14.99 20.60
N GLU A 16 -29.83 -15.35 19.38
CA GLU A 16 -31.09 -15.01 18.74
C GLU A 16 -31.86 -16.28 18.42
N ALA A 17 -33.15 -16.34 18.78
CA ALA A 17 -34.03 -17.47 18.53
C ALA A 17 -35.11 -17.12 17.49
N LYS A 18 -35.41 -18.05 16.58
CA LYS A 18 -36.49 -17.92 15.58
C LYS A 18 -37.25 -19.24 15.45
N PHE A 19 -38.58 -19.17 15.51
CA PHE A 19 -39.44 -20.32 15.22
C PHE A 19 -39.29 -20.73 13.75
N VAL A 20 -39.21 -22.04 13.50
CA VAL A 20 -39.05 -22.59 12.14
C VAL A 20 -40.34 -22.44 11.33
N ALA A 21 -41.49 -22.66 11.97
CA ALA A 21 -42.83 -22.39 11.44
C ALA A 21 -43.78 -22.00 12.58
N LYS A 22 -44.89 -21.29 12.27
CA LYS A 22 -45.85 -20.80 13.27
C LYS A 22 -46.53 -21.91 14.09
N ASP A 23 -46.63 -23.12 13.53
CA ASP A 23 -47.36 -24.26 14.14
C ASP A 23 -46.42 -25.37 14.66
N THR A 24 -45.10 -25.13 14.65
CA THR A 24 -44.10 -26.09 15.15
C THR A 24 -43.47 -25.58 16.45
N HIS A 25 -43.21 -26.49 17.38
CA HIS A 25 -42.44 -26.20 18.59
C HIS A 25 -40.91 -26.18 18.33
N ASP A 26 -40.50 -26.15 17.07
CA ASP A 26 -39.10 -26.15 16.64
C ASP A 26 -38.55 -24.72 16.54
N VAL A 27 -37.41 -24.49 17.18
CA VAL A 27 -36.72 -23.21 17.26
C VAL A 27 -35.31 -23.35 16.71
N THR A 28 -34.93 -22.44 15.82
CA THR A 28 -33.57 -22.29 15.32
C THR A 28 -32.88 -21.14 16.03
N PHE A 29 -31.68 -21.40 16.52
CA PHE A 29 -30.82 -20.45 17.19
C PHE A 29 -29.73 -19.94 16.26
N LYS A 30 -29.40 -18.66 16.38
CA LYS A 30 -28.30 -18.00 15.68
C LYS A 30 -27.57 -17.09 16.65
N CYS A 31 -26.28 -16.89 16.43
CA CYS A 31 -25.53 -15.89 17.17
C CYS A 31 -25.47 -14.57 16.41
N ARG A 32 -25.44 -13.47 17.15
CA ARG A 32 -25.18 -12.11 16.64
C ARG A 32 -23.85 -12.07 15.89
N LYS A 33 -23.70 -11.03 15.08
CA LYS A 33 -22.44 -10.73 14.39
C LYS A 33 -21.30 -10.72 15.43
N ASP A 34 -20.21 -11.41 15.09
CA ASP A 34 -18.98 -11.56 15.88
C ASP A 34 -18.97 -12.66 16.95
N PHE A 35 -20.05 -13.44 17.00
CA PHE A 35 -20.13 -14.67 17.78
C PHE A 35 -20.22 -15.92 16.89
N LEU A 36 -19.89 -17.07 17.47
CA LEU A 36 -20.00 -18.41 16.90
C LEU A 36 -20.88 -19.27 17.81
N ILE A 37 -21.76 -20.04 17.18
CA ILE A 37 -22.65 -20.95 17.89
C ILE A 37 -21.88 -22.22 18.30
N GLN A 38 -21.98 -22.58 19.58
CA GLN A 38 -21.47 -23.82 20.14
C GLN A 38 -22.66 -24.66 20.63
N GLY A 39 -22.81 -25.86 20.07
CA GLY A 39 -23.95 -26.74 20.35
C GLY A 39 -24.95 -26.80 19.20
N PRO A 40 -26.10 -27.47 19.39
CA PRO A 40 -27.10 -27.66 18.35
C PRO A 40 -27.79 -26.33 18.01
N ASN A 41 -27.81 -25.96 16.74
CA ASN A 41 -28.45 -24.74 16.27
C ASN A 41 -29.99 -24.83 16.19
N GLN A 42 -30.57 -25.97 16.58
CA GLN A 42 -32.01 -26.22 16.56
C GLN A 42 -32.40 -27.06 17.78
N ALA A 43 -33.48 -26.68 18.45
CA ALA A 43 -34.10 -27.44 19.53
C ALA A 43 -35.63 -27.33 19.47
N ARG A 44 -36.32 -28.33 20.01
CA ARG A 44 -37.77 -28.41 20.11
C ARG A 44 -38.21 -28.20 21.55
N CYS A 45 -39.19 -27.34 21.77
CA CYS A 45 -39.87 -27.25 23.05
C CYS A 45 -40.83 -28.43 23.20
N LEU A 46 -40.68 -29.22 24.25
CA LEU A 46 -41.51 -30.37 24.57
C LEU A 46 -42.77 -29.91 25.34
N PRO A 47 -43.84 -30.72 25.38
CA PRO A 47 -45.09 -30.36 26.09
C PRO A 47 -44.89 -30.09 27.59
N ASN A 48 -43.83 -30.62 28.19
CA ASN A 48 -43.45 -30.37 29.59
C ASN A 48 -42.68 -29.05 29.79
N GLY A 49 -42.58 -28.20 28.75
CA GLY A 49 -41.84 -26.92 28.78
C GLY A 49 -40.32 -27.06 28.72
N SER A 50 -39.77 -28.28 28.59
CA SER A 50 -38.33 -28.53 28.47
C SER A 50 -37.88 -28.59 27.01
N TRP A 51 -36.61 -28.34 26.75
CA TRP A 51 -36.04 -28.50 25.42
C TRP A 51 -35.61 -29.95 25.19
N ASN A 52 -35.81 -30.47 23.98
CA ASN A 52 -35.34 -31.80 23.59
C ASN A 52 -33.81 -31.92 23.48
N ARG A 53 -33.11 -30.77 23.47
CA ARG A 53 -31.67 -30.62 23.33
C ARG A 53 -31.23 -29.42 24.16
N GLU A 54 -29.98 -29.43 24.60
CA GLU A 54 -29.37 -28.27 25.26
C GLU A 54 -29.39 -27.04 24.35
N ILE A 55 -29.69 -25.88 24.93
CA ILE A 55 -29.67 -24.60 24.21
C ILE A 55 -28.23 -24.24 23.86
N PRO A 56 -27.95 -23.85 22.59
CA PRO A 56 -26.60 -23.54 22.18
C PRO A 56 -26.09 -22.25 22.82
N LYS A 57 -24.77 -22.17 22.97
CA LYS A 57 -24.07 -20.99 23.50
C LYS A 57 -23.48 -20.16 22.36
N CYS A 58 -23.44 -18.84 22.54
CA CYS A 58 -22.72 -17.95 21.64
C CYS A 58 -21.37 -17.58 22.24
N LEU A 59 -20.30 -17.93 21.53
CA LEU A 59 -18.93 -17.59 21.92
C LEU A 59 -18.37 -16.53 20.99
N GLU A 60 -17.61 -15.59 21.54
CA GLU A 60 -16.93 -14.58 20.74
C GLU A 60 -15.96 -15.22 19.72
N ARG A 61 -15.77 -14.56 18.58
CA ARG A 61 -14.73 -14.92 17.60
C ARG A 61 -13.37 -14.41 18.04
N CYS A 62 -12.33 -15.24 17.87
CA CYS A 62 -10.96 -14.78 18.06
C CYS A 62 -10.59 -13.68 17.07
N VAL A 63 -9.93 -12.64 17.59
CA VAL A 63 -9.48 -11.47 16.81
C VAL A 63 -8.56 -11.90 15.67
N ASN A 64 -8.65 -11.20 14.55
CA ASN A 64 -7.78 -11.45 13.42
C ASN A 64 -6.33 -11.00 13.67
N LEU A 65 -5.47 -11.93 14.06
CA LEU A 65 -4.02 -11.69 14.22
C LEU A 65 -3.31 -11.27 12.92
N GLY A 66 -3.92 -11.47 11.74
CA GLY A 66 -3.38 -11.01 10.46
C GLY A 66 -3.37 -9.49 10.30
N ASN A 67 -4.00 -8.75 11.23
CA ASN A 67 -3.90 -7.30 11.31
C ASN A 67 -2.75 -6.84 12.22
N ILE A 68 -2.06 -7.75 12.94
CA ILE A 68 -0.87 -7.39 13.71
C ILE A 68 0.28 -7.15 12.72
N GLU A 69 0.91 -5.98 12.85
CA GLU A 69 1.93 -5.55 11.93
C GLU A 69 3.13 -6.51 11.92
N ASN A 70 3.66 -6.77 10.72
CA ASN A 70 4.88 -7.54 10.51
C ASN A 70 4.86 -9.01 11.02
N ILE A 71 3.71 -9.52 11.43
CA ILE A 71 3.51 -10.94 11.78
C ILE A 71 2.97 -11.71 10.57
N GLN A 72 3.40 -12.96 10.45
CA GLN A 72 2.82 -13.98 9.58
C GLN A 72 2.44 -15.21 10.40
N ALA A 73 1.23 -15.72 10.20
CA ALA A 73 0.81 -17.01 10.76
C ALA A 73 1.19 -18.13 9.78
N SER A 74 1.78 -19.20 10.30
CA SER A 74 2.07 -20.42 9.54
C SER A 74 0.80 -20.98 8.91
N LYS A 75 0.88 -21.41 7.64
CA LYS A 75 -0.24 -22.01 6.90
C LYS A 75 -0.47 -23.47 7.33
N THR A 76 -0.84 -23.71 8.58
CA THR A 76 -1.46 -24.97 8.98
C THR A 76 -2.97 -24.87 8.72
N ARG A 77 -3.35 -25.04 7.44
CA ARG A 77 -4.74 -25.10 6.90
C ARG A 77 -5.76 -24.07 7.46
N PRO A 78 -6.11 -23.02 6.70
CA PRO A 78 -7.40 -22.38 6.89
C PRO A 78 -8.46 -23.34 6.34
N VAL A 79 -9.15 -24.07 7.22
CA VAL A 79 -10.45 -24.64 6.86
C VAL A 79 -11.36 -23.45 6.54
N SER A 80 -11.59 -23.26 5.24
CA SER A 80 -12.59 -22.39 4.65
C SER A 80 -12.54 -20.90 5.06
N THR A 81 -12.25 -20.07 4.06
CA THR A 81 -12.85 -18.75 3.86
C THR A 81 -14.08 -18.50 4.76
N ASN A 82 -13.94 -17.59 5.72
CA ASN A 82 -14.97 -17.03 6.61
C ASN A 82 -15.40 -17.76 7.90
N LYS A 83 -14.73 -18.82 8.38
CA LYS A 83 -15.01 -19.34 9.75
C LYS A 83 -13.73 -19.69 10.51
N ARG A 84 -13.20 -18.75 11.29
CA ARG A 84 -12.13 -19.02 12.27
C ARG A 84 -12.76 -19.78 13.45
N THR A 85 -12.63 -21.09 13.43
CA THR A 85 -13.24 -21.99 14.40
C THR A 85 -12.53 -21.90 15.74
N ILE A 86 -13.33 -22.00 16.81
CA ILE A 86 -12.88 -22.35 18.16
C ILE A 86 -11.96 -23.59 18.06
N ASN A 87 -10.88 -23.61 18.85
CA ASN A 87 -9.82 -24.64 18.86
C ASN A 87 -8.82 -24.60 17.68
N SER A 88 -8.69 -23.46 16.97
CA SER A 88 -7.58 -23.30 16.02
C SER A 88 -6.27 -23.00 16.72
N THR A 89 -5.21 -23.75 16.40
CA THR A 89 -3.83 -23.43 16.79
C THR A 89 -3.13 -22.71 15.66
N VAL A 90 -2.47 -21.60 15.96
CA VAL A 90 -1.63 -20.85 15.03
C VAL A 90 -0.23 -20.72 15.57
N GLU A 91 0.75 -20.86 14.68
CA GLU A 91 2.14 -20.55 14.97
C GLU A 91 2.51 -19.26 14.23
N LEU A 92 3.08 -18.31 14.96
CA LEU A 92 3.38 -16.97 14.46
C LEU A 92 4.88 -16.83 14.23
N THR A 93 5.24 -16.12 13.18
CA THR A 93 6.64 -15.75 12.91
C THR A 93 6.67 -14.32 12.39
N CYS A 94 7.83 -13.68 12.41
CA CYS A 94 7.99 -12.39 11.76
C CYS A 94 8.02 -12.56 10.23
N ARG A 95 7.41 -11.61 9.53
CA ARG A 95 7.37 -11.59 8.06
C ARG A 95 8.75 -11.40 7.43
N LEU A 96 9.66 -10.75 8.15
CA LEU A 96 11.01 -10.48 7.72
C LEU A 96 12.01 -11.14 8.67
N PRO A 97 13.11 -11.71 8.15
CA PRO A 97 14.09 -12.45 8.97
C PRO A 97 14.89 -11.57 9.94
N LYS A 98 14.92 -10.24 9.76
CA LYS A 98 15.63 -9.28 10.62
C LYS A 98 14.78 -8.72 11.76
N TYR A 99 13.56 -9.20 11.90
CA TYR A 99 12.65 -8.73 12.95
C TYR A 99 12.76 -9.65 14.15
N GLU A 100 12.90 -9.05 15.32
CA GLU A 100 12.88 -9.74 16.60
C GLU A 100 11.43 -10.02 17.01
N PHE A 101 11.12 -11.29 17.26
CA PHE A 101 9.82 -11.75 17.71
C PHE A 101 9.72 -11.63 19.23
N LYS A 102 8.73 -10.89 19.74
CA LYS A 102 8.46 -10.77 21.17
C LYS A 102 7.09 -11.35 21.51
N GLY A 103 7.05 -12.17 22.55
CA GLY A 103 5.83 -12.80 23.05
C GLY A 103 5.69 -14.28 22.66
N PRO A 104 4.50 -14.88 22.88
CA PRO A 104 4.26 -16.30 22.63
C PRO A 104 4.13 -16.65 21.14
N GLN A 105 4.90 -17.63 20.69
CA GLN A 105 4.95 -18.04 19.27
C GLN A 105 3.76 -18.92 18.84
N LYS A 106 3.22 -19.72 19.75
CA LYS A 106 2.10 -20.63 19.49
C LYS A 106 0.87 -20.20 20.28
N LEU A 107 -0.22 -19.90 19.56
CA LEU A 107 -1.47 -19.44 20.16
C LEU A 107 -2.62 -20.38 19.81
N ASN A 108 -3.49 -20.59 20.79
CA ASN A 108 -4.71 -21.38 20.65
C ASN A 108 -5.92 -20.45 20.80
N CYS A 109 -6.83 -20.50 19.83
CA CYS A 109 -8.10 -19.79 19.91
C CYS A 109 -9.06 -20.60 20.79
N LYS A 110 -9.39 -20.08 21.99
CA LYS A 110 -10.41 -20.67 22.88
C LYS A 110 -11.37 -19.57 23.33
N HIS A 111 -12.67 -19.80 23.17
CA HIS A 111 -13.75 -18.92 23.66
C HIS A 111 -13.53 -17.42 23.31
N GLY A 112 -13.21 -17.10 22.05
CA GLY A 112 -13.00 -15.72 21.59
C GLY A 112 -11.68 -15.06 22.00
N GLY A 113 -10.90 -15.70 22.88
CA GLY A 113 -9.57 -15.26 23.28
C GLY A 113 -8.46 -16.06 22.61
N TRP A 114 -7.29 -15.42 22.51
CA TRP A 114 -6.04 -16.12 22.21
C TRP A 114 -5.40 -16.57 23.51
N TRP A 115 -4.90 -17.81 23.53
CA TRP A 115 -4.29 -18.42 24.69
C TRP A 115 -2.90 -18.90 24.36
N ALA A 116 -1.93 -18.58 25.22
CA ALA A 116 -0.61 -19.18 25.21
C ALA A 116 -0.59 -20.28 26.28
N GLY A 117 -0.65 -21.53 25.84
CA GLY A 117 -0.86 -22.67 26.75
C GLY A 117 -2.18 -22.57 27.51
N ASN A 118 -2.09 -22.31 28.82
CA ASN A 118 -3.23 -22.21 29.75
C ASN A 118 -3.58 -20.76 30.15
N GLN A 119 -2.88 -19.76 29.64
CA GLN A 119 -3.13 -18.35 29.97
C GLN A 119 -3.82 -17.63 28.79
N LYS A 120 -4.91 -16.92 29.07
CA LYS A 120 -5.58 -16.04 28.10
C LYS A 120 -4.74 -14.77 27.95
N LEU A 121 -4.47 -14.36 26.72
CA LEU A 121 -3.73 -13.14 26.43
C LEU A 121 -4.66 -11.94 26.37
N GLU A 122 -4.25 -10.88 27.05
CA GLU A 122 -4.80 -9.54 26.82
C GLU A 122 -4.13 -8.90 25.60
N LYS A 123 -4.75 -7.84 25.07
CA LYS A 123 -4.26 -7.17 23.85
C LYS A 123 -2.83 -6.62 24.00
N ALA A 124 -2.43 -6.25 25.22
CA ALA A 124 -1.08 -5.76 25.52
C ALA A 124 -0.01 -6.87 25.39
N ASP A 125 -0.39 -8.11 25.66
CA ASP A 125 0.52 -9.28 25.63
C ASP A 125 0.54 -9.99 24.27
N TYR A 126 -0.10 -9.39 23.26
CA TYR A 126 -0.12 -9.96 21.93
C TYR A 126 1.29 -9.97 21.34
N PRO A 127 1.66 -11.02 20.59
CA PRO A 127 2.98 -11.09 19.98
C PRO A 127 3.24 -9.89 19.07
N SER A 128 4.48 -9.44 19.04
CA SER A 128 4.92 -8.32 18.21
C SER A 128 6.24 -8.66 17.51
N CYS A 129 6.46 -8.05 16.34
CA CYS A 129 7.70 -8.15 15.60
C CYS A 129 8.27 -6.76 15.43
N LYS A 130 9.41 -6.48 16.07
CA LYS A 130 10.14 -5.21 15.92
C LYS A 130 11.36 -5.44 15.05
N GLY A 131 11.59 -4.57 14.07
CA GLY A 131 12.81 -4.64 13.28
C GLY A 131 13.99 -4.24 14.16
N ASN A 132 15.06 -5.04 14.18
CA ASN A 132 16.32 -4.59 14.75
C ASN A 132 17.06 -3.79 13.66
N TYR A 133 16.92 -2.47 13.72
CA TYR A 133 17.54 -1.56 12.76
C TYR A 133 18.86 -1.00 13.26
N THR A 134 19.41 -1.45 14.40
CA THR A 134 20.66 -0.90 14.95
C THR A 134 21.79 -0.88 13.92
N ASP A 135 21.98 -1.94 13.15
CA ASP A 135 23.02 -1.99 12.11
C ASP A 135 22.74 -1.01 10.96
N LEU A 136 21.46 -0.82 10.59
CA LEU A 136 21.02 0.09 9.53
C LEU A 136 21.07 1.56 9.98
N LEU A 137 20.73 1.83 11.24
CA LEU A 137 20.80 3.13 11.88
C LEU A 137 22.25 3.51 12.14
N THR A 138 23.09 2.58 12.59
CA THR A 138 24.54 2.78 12.76
C THR A 138 25.20 3.00 11.39
N ALA A 139 24.81 2.23 10.36
CA ALA A 139 25.26 2.47 9.00
C ALA A 139 24.75 3.80 8.44
N ALA A 140 23.52 4.22 8.74
CA ALA A 140 22.97 5.50 8.32
C ALA A 140 23.65 6.68 9.02
N LEU A 141 23.84 6.62 10.33
CA LEU A 141 24.61 7.57 11.14
C LEU A 141 26.05 7.66 10.64
N SER A 142 26.71 6.52 10.42
CA SER A 142 28.05 6.46 9.82
C SER A 142 28.06 7.05 8.42
N THR A 143 27.05 6.79 7.58
CA THR A 143 26.95 7.35 6.23
C THR A 143 26.74 8.86 6.26
N VAL A 144 25.88 9.39 7.13
CA VAL A 144 25.63 10.82 7.29
C VAL A 144 26.88 11.52 7.85
N ALA A 145 27.54 10.93 8.85
CA ALA A 145 28.81 11.40 9.39
C ALA A 145 29.91 11.38 8.32
N ASN A 146 29.99 10.32 7.52
CA ASN A 146 30.92 10.22 6.39
C ASN A 146 30.60 11.23 5.29
N ILE A 147 29.33 11.49 4.97
CA ILE A 147 28.94 12.55 4.03
C ILE A 147 29.38 13.91 4.58
N LYS A 148 29.10 14.21 5.85
CA LYS A 148 29.53 15.45 6.52
C LYS A 148 31.05 15.60 6.51
N ARG A 149 31.79 14.51 6.76
CA ARG A 149 33.26 14.45 6.74
C ARG A 149 33.85 14.56 5.33
N LEU A 150 33.26 13.90 4.33
CA LEU A 150 33.65 14.00 2.92
C LEU A 150 33.40 15.39 2.33
N LEU A 151 32.38 16.09 2.83
CA LEU A 151 32.12 17.50 2.53
C LEU A 151 33.14 18.43 3.22
N LEU A 152 33.60 18.08 4.43
CA LEU A 152 34.64 18.82 5.18
C LEU A 152 36.06 18.66 4.60
N ASP A 153 36.42 17.45 4.16
CA ASP A 153 37.79 17.14 3.70
C ASP A 153 38.08 17.61 2.26
N ASN A 154 37.13 18.21 1.55
CA ASN A 154 37.22 18.51 0.11
C ASN A 154 37.61 17.28 -0.76
N ASN A 155 37.57 16.05 -0.23
CA ASN A 155 38.22 14.89 -0.84
C ASN A 155 37.36 14.14 -1.88
N ILE A 156 36.20 14.70 -2.27
CA ILE A 156 35.56 14.39 -3.57
C ILE A 156 36.27 15.18 -4.70
N LEU A 157 37.59 15.28 -4.62
CA LEU A 157 38.46 15.94 -5.61
C LEU A 157 39.49 14.99 -6.25
N GLN A 158 39.56 13.71 -5.84
CA GLN A 158 40.52 12.75 -6.43
C GLN A 158 39.89 11.44 -6.95
N ALA A 159 38.64 11.12 -6.60
CA ALA A 159 37.97 9.91 -7.10
C ALA A 159 37.35 10.13 -8.50
N THR A 160 38.20 10.05 -9.53
CA THR A 160 37.87 9.60 -10.90
C THR A 160 36.64 10.22 -11.58
N PHE A 161 36.83 11.40 -12.18
CA PHE A 161 36.30 11.65 -13.53
C PHE A 161 37.50 11.86 -14.45
N SER A 162 38.15 10.75 -14.80
CA SER A 162 39.05 10.72 -15.95
C SER A 162 38.20 10.88 -17.22
N LYS A 163 38.62 11.84 -18.05
CA LYS A 163 38.24 12.13 -19.46
C LYS A 163 37.36 11.13 -20.23
N SER A 164 36.53 11.70 -21.12
CA SER A 164 35.49 11.14 -22.02
C SER A 164 34.16 10.93 -21.28
N ASP A 165 33.11 11.73 -21.50
CA ASP A 165 32.51 12.05 -22.79
C ASP A 165 32.19 13.55 -22.96
N SER A 166 32.85 14.16 -23.93
CA SER A 166 32.26 15.22 -24.73
C SER A 166 31.07 14.64 -25.50
N ILE A 167 29.89 14.63 -24.89
CA ILE A 167 28.64 14.39 -25.63
C ILE A 167 28.36 15.62 -26.47
N VAL A 168 28.81 15.58 -27.73
CA VAL A 168 28.24 16.37 -28.82
C VAL A 168 26.93 15.70 -29.22
N ILE A 169 25.79 16.32 -28.89
CA ILE A 169 24.54 16.10 -29.61
C ILE A 169 23.90 17.47 -29.89
N ASN A 170 24.16 17.92 -31.12
CA ASN A 170 23.37 18.72 -32.05
C ASN A 170 22.28 19.67 -31.51
N ASN A 171 22.49 20.94 -31.85
CA ASN A 171 21.50 22.01 -31.94
C ASN A 171 20.09 21.53 -32.33
N ARG A 172 19.13 21.73 -31.43
CA ARG A 172 17.85 22.33 -31.75
C ARG A 172 17.49 23.31 -30.64
N ASN A 173 17.25 24.55 -31.03
CA ASN A 173 16.87 25.69 -30.20
C ASN A 173 15.82 25.31 -29.15
N ASP A 174 16.23 25.14 -27.89
CA ASP A 174 15.32 25.29 -26.75
C ASP A 174 16.10 25.69 -25.49
N LYS A 175 15.94 26.95 -25.09
CA LYS A 175 16.53 27.50 -23.86
C LYS A 175 15.76 26.93 -22.67
N THR A 176 16.44 26.15 -21.82
CA THR A 176 16.32 26.06 -20.35
C THR A 176 16.59 24.63 -19.82
N PHE A 177 17.82 24.14 -19.99
CA PHE A 177 18.35 23.11 -19.10
C PHE A 177 19.31 23.79 -18.13
N VAL A 178 19.00 23.72 -16.83
CA VAL A 178 19.99 24.05 -15.79
C VAL A 178 21.03 22.94 -15.84
N ARG A 179 22.18 23.24 -16.45
CA ARG A 179 23.31 22.34 -16.57
C ARG A 179 24.24 22.59 -15.38
N TRP A 180 24.81 21.51 -14.81
CA TRP A 180 25.83 21.61 -13.77
C TRP A 180 26.95 22.56 -14.24
N LYS A 181 27.19 23.63 -13.48
CA LYS A 181 28.30 24.57 -13.72
C LYS A 181 29.40 24.27 -12.72
N SER A 182 30.54 23.77 -13.20
CA SER A 182 31.68 23.40 -12.37
C SER A 182 32.19 24.55 -11.50
N GLU A 183 32.05 25.78 -11.97
CA GLU A 183 32.44 27.02 -11.27
C GLU A 183 31.60 27.27 -10.01
N GLN A 184 30.35 26.80 -9.96
CA GLN A 184 29.45 26.96 -8.81
C GLN A 184 29.47 25.74 -7.86
N LYS A 185 30.43 24.82 -8.03
CA LYS A 185 30.54 23.60 -7.22
C LYS A 185 30.77 23.92 -5.74
N SER A 186 31.68 24.85 -5.44
CA SER A 186 32.00 25.23 -4.05
C SER A 186 30.76 25.79 -3.35
N GLU A 187 30.06 26.72 -3.99
CA GLU A 187 28.84 27.33 -3.44
C GLU A 187 27.74 26.28 -3.14
N TYR A 188 27.56 25.29 -4.01
CA TYR A 188 26.59 24.20 -3.77
C TYR A 188 26.97 23.35 -2.55
N VAL A 189 28.26 23.04 -2.40
CA VAL A 189 28.79 22.28 -1.26
C VAL A 189 28.65 23.09 0.02
N ASP A 190 28.99 24.38 -0.01
CA ASP A 190 28.89 25.29 1.13
C ASP A 190 27.43 25.43 1.61
N ARG A 191 26.46 25.50 0.69
CA ARG A 191 25.04 25.53 1.06
C ARG A 191 24.55 24.25 1.73
N ILE A 192 25.02 23.09 1.26
CA ILE A 192 24.71 21.81 1.94
C ILE A 192 25.36 21.78 3.32
N HIS A 193 26.61 22.26 3.43
CA HIS A 193 27.37 22.22 4.66
C HIS A 193 26.82 23.15 5.74
N ASN A 194 26.52 24.40 5.36
CA ASN A 194 26.03 25.43 6.26
C ASN A 194 24.59 25.19 6.70
N ASP A 195 23.87 24.27 6.04
CA ASP A 195 22.54 23.81 6.38
C ASP A 195 21.61 24.97 6.80
N PRO A 196 21.41 25.99 5.95
CA PRO A 196 20.75 27.23 6.35
C PRO A 196 19.30 27.01 6.82
N GLU A 197 18.65 25.93 6.35
CA GLU A 197 17.31 25.52 6.79
C GLU A 197 17.32 24.50 7.95
N GLY A 198 18.49 24.09 8.44
CA GLY A 198 18.63 23.14 9.56
C GLY A 198 18.15 21.71 9.25
N ILE A 199 18.02 21.33 7.99
CA ILE A 199 17.45 20.03 7.57
C ILE A 199 18.40 18.90 7.95
N LEU A 200 19.70 19.02 7.67
CA LEU A 200 20.67 17.98 8.04
C LEU A 200 20.79 17.85 9.55
N THR A 201 20.74 18.97 10.27
CA THR A 201 20.74 19.01 11.73
C THR A 201 19.51 18.30 12.30
N THR A 202 18.33 18.55 11.74
CA THR A 202 17.09 17.86 12.10
C THR A 202 17.16 16.36 11.81
N VAL A 203 17.73 15.98 10.66
CA VAL A 203 17.94 14.56 10.30
C VAL A 203 18.90 13.87 11.26
N MET A 204 20.00 14.53 11.65
CA MET A 204 20.96 13.99 12.64
C MET A 204 20.28 13.76 13.99
N ASN A 205 19.58 14.76 14.53
CA ASN A 205 18.87 14.61 15.81
C ASN A 205 17.83 13.48 15.77
N LYS A 206 17.08 13.36 14.66
CA LYS A 206 16.09 12.30 14.49
C LYS A 206 16.73 10.92 14.39
N LEU A 207 17.88 10.79 13.73
CA LEU A 207 18.64 9.55 13.69
C LEU A 207 19.18 9.17 15.07
N ASP A 208 19.65 10.13 15.86
CA ASP A 208 20.13 9.91 17.22
C ASP A 208 19.00 9.43 18.13
N GLU A 209 17.84 10.08 18.11
CA GLU A 209 16.64 9.66 18.86
C GLU A 209 16.21 8.22 18.52
N LEU A 210 16.15 7.90 17.23
CA LEU A 210 15.77 6.55 16.76
C LEU A 210 16.82 5.49 17.09
N SER A 211 18.09 5.88 17.17
CA SER A 211 19.19 5.00 17.55
C SER A 211 19.14 4.66 19.04
N VAL A 212 18.80 5.63 19.90
CA VAL A 212 18.69 5.44 21.35
C VAL A 212 17.51 4.53 21.70
N ASN A 213 16.37 4.71 21.04
CA ASN A 213 15.13 3.98 21.37
C ASN A 213 15.01 2.61 20.68
N ASN A 214 15.88 2.33 19.70
CA ASN A 214 15.88 1.10 18.88
C ASN A 214 14.48 0.72 18.35
N ASP A 215 13.72 1.72 17.91
CA ASP A 215 12.31 1.61 17.55
C ASP A 215 11.98 2.16 16.16
N ALA A 216 13.01 2.40 15.32
CA ALA A 216 12.83 2.93 13.98
C ALA A 216 11.86 2.09 13.14
N THR A 217 10.93 2.77 12.48
CA THR A 217 10.01 2.14 11.53
C THR A 217 10.50 2.34 10.09
N GLN A 218 9.94 1.57 9.15
CA GLN A 218 10.18 1.79 7.72
C GLN A 218 9.76 3.20 7.27
N ASN A 219 8.76 3.79 7.92
CA ASN A 219 8.31 5.14 7.60
C ASN A 219 9.34 6.19 8.03
N ASP A 220 9.98 5.99 9.17
CA ASP A 220 11.02 6.89 9.68
C ASP A 220 12.23 6.93 8.73
N ILE A 221 12.67 5.76 8.27
CA ILE A 221 13.76 5.64 7.29
C ILE A 221 13.38 6.33 5.97
N ASN A 222 12.16 6.12 5.47
CA ASN A 222 11.69 6.78 4.24
C ASN A 222 11.67 8.30 4.37
N ASN A 223 11.22 8.82 5.51
CA ASN A 223 11.17 10.25 5.78
C ASN A 223 12.57 10.85 5.82
N ILE A 224 13.51 10.21 6.52
CA ILE A 224 14.92 10.64 6.57
C ILE A 224 15.52 10.73 5.15
N VAL A 225 15.29 9.72 4.30
CA VAL A 225 15.78 9.73 2.92
C VAL A 225 15.13 10.85 2.10
N LEU A 226 13.85 11.13 2.32
CA LEU A 226 13.15 12.24 1.66
C LEU A 226 13.69 13.59 2.10
N ASP A 227 14.00 13.77 3.38
CA ASP A 227 14.53 15.00 3.96
C ASP A 227 15.95 15.29 3.44
N ILE A 228 16.84 14.28 3.42
CA ILE A 228 18.17 14.40 2.80
C ILE A 228 18.04 14.73 1.30
N SER A 229 17.15 14.03 0.59
CA SER A 229 16.93 14.29 -0.83
C SER A 229 16.37 15.68 -1.10
N LYS A 230 15.56 16.21 -0.18
CA LYS A 230 15.01 17.56 -0.27
C LYS A 230 16.11 18.59 -0.09
N ASN A 231 16.95 18.46 0.94
CA ASN A 231 18.07 19.36 1.18
C ASN A 231 18.98 19.50 -0.06
N PHE A 232 19.38 18.38 -0.67
CA PHE A 232 20.20 18.42 -1.89
C PHE A 232 19.49 19.09 -3.07
N LYS A 233 18.17 18.92 -3.19
CA LYS A 233 17.40 19.57 -4.27
C LYS A 233 17.27 21.07 -4.05
N ASP A 234 17.07 21.49 -2.81
CA ASP A 234 16.87 22.90 -2.47
C ASP A 234 18.21 23.64 -2.59
N ALA A 235 19.31 23.08 -2.05
CA ALA A 235 20.66 23.59 -2.29
C ALA A 235 20.99 23.70 -3.79
N ALA A 236 20.61 22.69 -4.59
CA ALA A 236 20.85 22.72 -6.04
C ALA A 236 19.98 23.76 -6.74
N ALA A 237 18.73 23.93 -6.30
CA ALA A 237 17.81 24.92 -6.85
C ALA A 237 18.26 26.35 -6.55
N GLU A 238 18.89 26.59 -5.41
CA GLU A 238 19.49 27.88 -5.06
C GLU A 238 20.77 28.15 -5.83
N THR A 239 21.70 27.17 -5.89
CA THR A 239 23.00 27.37 -6.56
C THR A 239 22.88 27.44 -8.08
N PHE A 240 22.09 26.55 -8.67
CA PHE A 240 22.02 26.39 -10.13
C PHE A 240 20.72 26.97 -10.73
N GLY A 241 19.75 27.33 -9.89
CA GLY A 241 18.42 27.76 -10.30
C GLY A 241 17.40 26.62 -10.35
N LYS A 242 16.11 26.96 -10.24
CA LYS A 242 15.00 25.99 -10.28
C LYS A 242 14.88 25.40 -11.69
N VAL A 243 14.98 24.08 -11.78
CA VAL A 243 14.58 23.35 -13.00
C VAL A 243 13.07 23.52 -13.17
N ASN A 244 12.67 24.35 -14.13
CA ASN A 244 11.32 24.30 -14.65
C ASN A 244 11.13 22.88 -15.19
N LYS A 245 10.30 22.07 -14.52
CA LYS A 245 9.83 20.82 -15.08
C LYS A 245 9.00 21.19 -16.29
N HIS A 246 9.65 21.30 -17.45
CA HIS A 246 8.96 21.22 -18.71
C HIS A 246 8.14 19.95 -18.64
N LYS A 247 6.81 20.12 -18.62
CA LYS A 247 5.92 19.01 -18.91
C LYS A 247 6.30 18.65 -20.33
N HIS A 248 7.17 17.66 -20.50
CA HIS A 248 7.39 17.04 -21.80
C HIS A 248 6.04 16.48 -22.25
N PHE A 249 5.24 17.32 -22.90
CA PHE A 249 4.23 16.92 -23.83
C PHE A 249 5.00 16.56 -25.08
N TYR A 250 5.59 15.35 -25.07
CA TYR A 250 5.80 14.66 -26.33
C TYR A 250 4.40 14.40 -26.89
N LYS A 251 3.81 15.36 -27.60
CA LYS A 251 2.91 15.02 -28.69
C LYS A 251 3.82 14.35 -29.72
N HIS A 252 3.93 13.03 -29.64
CA HIS A 252 4.37 12.30 -30.81
C HIS A 252 3.32 12.61 -31.89
N GLU A 253 3.74 13.15 -33.02
CA GLU A 253 2.86 13.53 -34.15
C GLU A 253 1.94 12.39 -34.60
N ASN A 254 2.25 11.14 -34.23
CA ASN A 254 1.47 9.94 -34.55
C ASN A 254 0.76 9.29 -33.33
N SER A 255 0.71 9.95 -32.17
CA SER A 255 -0.01 9.41 -31.02
C SER A 255 -1.51 9.62 -31.15
N LYS A 256 -2.29 8.57 -30.89
CA LYS A 256 -3.76 8.65 -30.91
C LYS A 256 -4.23 9.81 -30.00
N PRO A 257 -5.22 10.62 -30.40
CA PRO A 257 -5.64 11.80 -29.65
C PRO A 257 -6.02 11.54 -28.19
N TRP A 258 -6.49 10.33 -27.89
CA TRP A 258 -6.88 9.88 -26.56
C TRP A 258 -5.73 9.30 -25.72
N PHE A 259 -4.55 9.07 -26.30
CA PHE A 259 -3.40 8.50 -25.62
C PHE A 259 -2.63 9.58 -24.85
N ASN A 260 -2.99 9.74 -23.58
CA ASN A 260 -2.44 10.79 -22.71
C ASN A 260 -1.25 10.30 -21.85
N ARG A 261 -0.71 11.20 -21.01
CA ARG A 261 0.39 10.89 -20.07
C ARG A 261 0.10 9.67 -19.16
N LYS A 262 -1.14 9.47 -18.71
CA LYS A 262 -1.52 8.31 -17.88
C LYS A 262 -1.42 7.00 -18.67
N CYS A 263 -1.83 7.00 -19.94
CA CYS A 263 -1.63 5.86 -20.85
C CYS A 263 -0.13 5.56 -21.05
N SER A 264 0.70 6.58 -21.26
CA SER A 264 2.15 6.42 -21.41
C SER A 264 2.81 5.85 -20.15
N MET A 265 2.46 6.38 -18.98
CA MET A 265 3.03 5.92 -17.69
C MET A 265 2.62 4.49 -17.35
N SER A 266 1.34 4.14 -17.54
CA SER A 266 0.87 2.76 -17.32
C SER A 266 1.52 1.77 -18.29
N ARG A 267 1.75 2.16 -19.56
CA ARG A 267 2.50 1.36 -20.55
C ARG A 267 3.92 1.08 -20.07
N LYS A 268 4.65 2.13 -19.62
CA LYS A 268 6.02 1.99 -19.09
C LYS A 268 6.06 1.03 -17.89
N LYS A 269 5.11 1.16 -16.96
CA LYS A 269 4.99 0.29 -15.78
C LYS A 269 4.79 -1.18 -16.18
N PHE A 270 3.89 -1.45 -17.13
CA PHE A 270 3.66 -2.79 -17.66
C PHE A 270 4.92 -3.39 -18.30
N HIS A 271 5.61 -2.66 -19.18
CA HIS A 271 6.83 -3.19 -19.81
C HIS A 271 7.96 -3.44 -18.82
N LYS A 272 8.12 -2.59 -17.80
CA LYS A 272 9.09 -2.82 -16.72
C LYS A 272 8.78 -4.09 -15.94
N ALA A 273 7.51 -4.31 -15.59
CA ALA A 273 7.07 -5.53 -14.90
C ALA A 273 7.22 -6.79 -15.79
N ARG A 274 6.93 -6.67 -17.09
CA ARG A 274 7.14 -7.75 -18.08
C ARG A 274 8.61 -8.12 -18.20
N LYS A 275 9.52 -7.14 -18.28
CA LYS A 275 10.97 -7.38 -18.32
C LYS A 275 11.47 -8.08 -17.06
N ARG A 276 10.99 -7.66 -15.88
CA ARG A 276 11.31 -8.30 -14.59
C ARG A 276 10.84 -9.76 -14.53
N TYR A 277 9.62 -10.05 -14.97
CA TYR A 277 9.12 -11.43 -15.03
C TYR A 277 9.89 -12.30 -16.03
N SER A 278 10.28 -11.72 -17.18
CA SER A 278 11.12 -12.40 -18.17
C SER A 278 12.48 -12.77 -17.61
N PHE A 279 13.07 -11.88 -16.80
CA PHE A 279 14.37 -12.10 -16.17
C PHE A 279 14.28 -13.13 -15.02
N LEU A 280 13.26 -13.04 -14.16
CA LEU A 280 13.07 -13.94 -13.03
C LEU A 280 11.61 -14.45 -12.96
N LYS A 281 11.42 -15.70 -13.41
CA LYS A 281 10.12 -16.37 -13.49
C LYS A 281 9.68 -16.92 -12.12
N ASN A 282 9.10 -16.07 -11.29
CA ASN A 282 8.50 -16.49 -10.01
C ASN A 282 7.04 -16.00 -9.86
N ALA A 283 6.35 -16.50 -8.83
CA ALA A 283 4.93 -16.21 -8.59
C ALA A 283 4.66 -14.72 -8.34
N GLU A 284 5.57 -14.04 -7.63
CA GLU A 284 5.44 -12.62 -7.29
C GLU A 284 5.56 -11.72 -8.53
N ASN A 285 6.60 -11.93 -9.35
CA ASN A 285 6.82 -11.19 -10.59
C ASN A 285 5.69 -11.47 -11.61
N ARG A 286 5.19 -12.71 -11.66
CA ARG A 286 4.01 -13.07 -12.46
C ARG A 286 2.78 -12.28 -12.02
N SER A 287 2.55 -12.17 -10.71
CA SER A 287 1.43 -11.39 -10.14
C SER A 287 1.57 -9.91 -10.45
N LYS A 288 2.74 -9.31 -10.19
CA LYS A 288 3.04 -7.90 -10.47
C LYS A 288 2.89 -7.54 -11.96
N MET A 289 3.34 -8.42 -12.87
CA MET A 289 3.16 -8.24 -14.32
C MET A 289 1.68 -8.30 -14.73
N ARG A 290 0.93 -9.27 -14.21
CA ARG A 290 -0.52 -9.38 -14.47
C ARG A 290 -1.28 -8.16 -13.96
N GLN A 291 -0.95 -7.67 -12.77
CA GLN A 291 -1.56 -6.45 -12.21
C GLN A 291 -1.27 -5.23 -13.08
N ALA A 292 -0.01 -5.00 -13.45
CA ALA A 292 0.38 -3.89 -14.31
C ALA A 292 -0.29 -3.95 -15.70
N SER A 293 -0.51 -5.15 -16.24
CA SER A 293 -1.25 -5.36 -17.49
C SER A 293 -2.72 -4.94 -17.37
N LYS A 294 -3.40 -5.37 -16.29
CA LYS A 294 -4.80 -4.98 -16.01
C LYS A 294 -4.93 -3.46 -15.86
N GLU A 295 -4.05 -2.85 -15.06
CA GLU A 295 -4.02 -1.39 -14.86
C GLU A 295 -3.83 -0.63 -16.17
N HIS A 296 -2.95 -1.13 -17.05
CA HIS A 296 -2.72 -0.51 -18.35
C HIS A 296 -3.98 -0.57 -19.23
N LYS A 297 -4.63 -1.74 -19.32
CA LYS A 297 -5.87 -1.92 -20.08
C LYS A 297 -6.99 -1.00 -19.57
N ILE A 298 -7.19 -0.92 -18.25
CA ILE A 298 -8.18 -0.04 -17.63
C ILE A 298 -7.88 1.43 -17.97
N THR A 299 -6.62 1.84 -17.88
CA THR A 299 -6.20 3.22 -18.16
C THR A 299 -6.45 3.61 -19.63
N LEU A 300 -6.19 2.70 -20.57
CA LEU A 300 -6.47 2.91 -21.99
C LEU A 300 -7.97 3.06 -22.24
N ASN A 301 -8.77 2.11 -21.73
CA ASN A 301 -10.23 2.13 -21.92
C ASN A 301 -10.86 3.40 -21.35
N LYS A 302 -10.45 3.81 -20.15
CA LYS A 302 -10.94 5.04 -19.51
C LYS A 302 -10.56 6.28 -20.32
N SER A 303 -9.34 6.33 -20.85
CA SER A 303 -8.88 7.48 -21.64
C SER A 303 -9.60 7.56 -23.00
N PHE A 304 -9.88 6.41 -23.61
CA PHE A 304 -10.65 6.33 -24.84
C PHE A 304 -12.12 6.74 -24.63
N ALA A 305 -12.77 6.22 -23.59
CA ALA A 305 -14.16 6.59 -23.25
C ALA A 305 -14.29 8.10 -22.99
N ASN A 306 -13.38 8.68 -22.21
CA ASN A 306 -13.36 10.12 -21.95
C ASN A 306 -13.18 10.94 -23.23
N TYR A 307 -12.38 10.45 -24.18
CA TYR A 307 -12.21 11.11 -25.47
C TYR A 307 -13.48 11.05 -26.31
N GLN A 308 -14.12 9.88 -26.39
CA GLN A 308 -15.39 9.73 -27.10
C GLN A 308 -16.47 10.64 -26.52
N GLN A 309 -16.56 10.72 -25.20
CA GLN A 309 -17.50 11.61 -24.52
C GLN A 309 -17.25 13.08 -24.88
N ARG A 310 -16.00 13.55 -24.79
CA ARG A 310 -15.64 14.92 -25.16
C ARG A 310 -15.94 15.25 -26.61
N ALA A 311 -15.62 14.34 -27.53
CA ALA A 311 -15.91 14.51 -28.94
C ALA A 311 -17.43 14.58 -29.19
N ALA A 312 -18.23 13.76 -28.51
CA ALA A 312 -19.68 13.80 -28.59
C ALA A 312 -20.26 15.12 -28.04
N ASP A 313 -19.74 15.60 -26.91
CA ASP A 313 -20.18 16.87 -26.30
C ASP A 313 -19.80 18.07 -27.18
N GLU A 314 -18.62 18.04 -27.79
CA GLU A 314 -18.16 19.06 -28.74
C GLU A 314 -19.05 19.10 -29.99
N LEU A 315 -19.38 17.94 -30.57
CA LEU A 315 -20.32 17.85 -31.69
C LEU A 315 -21.72 18.36 -31.32
N ARG A 316 -22.22 18.02 -30.14
CA ARG A 316 -23.51 18.54 -29.64
C ARG A 316 -23.49 20.06 -29.47
N ASN A 317 -22.38 20.62 -29.01
CA ASN A 317 -22.22 22.06 -28.84
C ASN A 317 -22.17 22.78 -30.20
N ILE A 318 -21.40 22.25 -31.15
CA ILE A 318 -21.36 22.78 -32.53
C ILE A 318 -22.75 22.69 -33.16
N SER A 319 -23.45 21.56 -33.02
CA SER A 319 -24.82 21.40 -33.51
C SER A 319 -25.79 22.45 -32.99
N LYS A 320 -25.59 22.96 -31.77
CA LYS A 320 -26.45 23.99 -31.17
C LYS A 320 -26.09 25.41 -31.60
N LYS A 321 -24.82 25.67 -31.93
CA LYS A 321 -24.29 27.02 -32.19
C LYS A 321 -24.06 27.33 -33.66
N ASP A 322 -23.66 26.34 -34.44
CA ASP A 322 -23.31 26.47 -35.86
C ASP A 322 -23.59 25.15 -36.60
N THR A 323 -24.81 25.04 -37.13
CA THR A 323 -25.27 23.88 -37.90
C THR A 323 -24.50 23.72 -39.22
N LYS A 324 -23.97 24.80 -39.81
CA LYS A 324 -23.19 24.75 -41.06
C LYS A 324 -21.80 24.15 -40.82
N ALA A 325 -21.16 24.48 -39.70
CA ALA A 325 -19.91 23.86 -39.29
C ALA A 325 -20.06 22.36 -39.00
N LEU A 326 -21.18 21.93 -38.39
CA LEU A 326 -21.47 20.51 -38.15
C LEU A 326 -21.54 19.72 -39.46
N TRP A 327 -22.28 20.22 -40.46
CA TRP A 327 -22.42 19.56 -41.76
C TRP A 327 -21.10 19.41 -42.50
N LYS A 328 -20.20 20.41 -42.39
CA LYS A 328 -18.84 20.33 -42.96
C LYS A 328 -18.02 19.20 -42.34
N ILE A 329 -18.13 18.98 -41.03
CA ILE A 329 -17.45 17.89 -40.31
C ILE A 329 -18.00 16.52 -40.76
N LEU A 330 -19.32 16.38 -40.86
CA LEU A 330 -19.97 15.12 -41.26
C LEU A 330 -19.62 14.72 -42.71
N ASN A 331 -19.59 15.69 -43.63
CA ASN A 331 -19.23 15.43 -45.02
C ASN A 331 -17.77 14.98 -45.16
N ASN A 332 -16.84 15.63 -44.45
CA ASN A 332 -15.43 15.22 -44.44
C ASN A 332 -15.21 13.79 -43.89
N LEU A 333 -16.02 13.36 -42.92
CA LEU A 333 -15.95 11.98 -42.39
C LEU A 333 -16.43 10.94 -43.41
N ASN A 334 -17.44 11.27 -44.22
CA ASN A 334 -17.93 10.39 -45.29
C ASN A 334 -16.92 10.24 -46.44
N ASP A 335 -16.17 11.29 -46.76
CA ASP A 335 -15.13 11.23 -47.79
C ASP A 335 -13.92 10.39 -47.35
N SER A 336 -13.57 10.40 -46.06
CA SER A 336 -12.49 9.55 -45.52
C SER A 336 -12.81 8.04 -45.52
N LYS A 337 -14.08 7.65 -45.65
CA LYS A 337 -14.51 6.23 -45.78
C LYS A 337 -14.52 5.72 -47.22
N LYS A 338 -14.37 6.60 -48.21
CA LYS A 338 -14.32 6.27 -49.65
C LYS A 338 -12.90 6.07 -50.18
N ARG A 339 -11.87 6.19 -49.33
CA ARG A 339 -10.45 6.00 -49.68
C ARG A 339 -9.86 4.75 -49.07
#